data_AF-A0A947ESL0-F1
#
_entry.id   AF-A0A947ESL0-F1
#
_cell.length_a   1.000
_cell.length_b   1.000
_cell.length_c   1.000
_cell.angle_alpha   90.00
_cell.angle_beta   90.00
_cell.angle_gamma   90.00
#
_symmetry.space_group_name_H-M   'P 1'
#
loop_
_entity.id
_entity.type
_entity.pdbx_description
1 polymer ?
#
loop_
_entity_poly.entity_id
_entity_poly.type
_entity_poly.pdbx_seq_one_letter_code
_entity_poly.pdbx_strand_id
1 'polypeptide(L)'
;PQTFLYEPNSAILKAGGFRSLCNAFKVNKLHEHSHLYTSEPLLPFPGRVFKIIEIILFSKKSIKRFKGTKANVSTRNFPESVAGIRKKFQIKDGGNIYLFFTTNKNDQRIVIQCTKDTAN
;
A
#
# COMPACT_ATOMS: atom_id res chain seq x y z
N PRO A 1 -3.20 -0.34 -9.69
CA PRO A 1 -3.87 0.44 -8.62
C PRO A 1 -4.65 1.59 -9.27
N GLN A 2 -5.73 2.05 -8.63
CA GLN A 2 -6.55 3.19 -9.06
C GLN A 2 -6.16 4.45 -8.25
N THR A 3 -7.09 5.35 -7.96
CA THR A 3 -6.85 6.61 -7.26
C THR A 3 -6.60 6.47 -5.75
N PHE A 4 -7.36 5.59 -5.08
CA PHE A 4 -7.29 5.40 -3.63
C PHE A 4 -6.74 4.02 -3.29
N LEU A 5 -5.98 3.93 -2.21
CA LEU A 5 -5.45 2.69 -1.66
C LEU A 5 -6.08 2.45 -0.28
N TYR A 6 -6.47 1.21 -0.03
CA TYR A 6 -7.07 0.80 1.22
C TYR A 6 -6.30 -0.35 1.84
N GLU A 7 -6.04 -0.25 3.14
CA GLU A 7 -5.52 -1.34 3.94
C GLU A 7 -6.52 -1.68 5.05
N PRO A 8 -7.05 -2.91 5.10
CA PRO A 8 -8.04 -3.31 6.10
C PRO A 8 -7.45 -3.32 7.50
N ASN A 9 -8.30 -3.11 8.50
CA ASN A 9 -7.91 -3.31 9.89
C ASN A 9 -7.61 -4.79 10.20
N SER A 10 -7.00 -5.03 11.37
CA SER A 10 -6.58 -6.38 11.78
C SER A 10 -7.75 -7.34 12.00
N ALA A 11 -8.93 -6.85 12.39
CA ALA A 11 -10.12 -7.68 12.58
C ALA A 11 -10.59 -8.31 11.26
N ILE A 12 -10.62 -7.54 10.18
CA ILE A 12 -10.98 -8.03 8.84
C ILE A 12 -9.95 -9.03 8.32
N LEU A 13 -8.66 -8.77 8.53
CA LEU A 13 -7.60 -9.70 8.13
C LEU A 13 -7.76 -11.06 8.81
N LYS A 14 -8.14 -11.08 10.09
CA LYS A 14 -8.39 -12.32 10.86
C LYS A 14 -9.67 -13.04 10.43
N ALA A 15 -10.70 -12.30 10.00
CA ALA A 15 -11.97 -12.88 9.59
C ALA A 15 -11.94 -13.59 8.22
N GLY A 16 -10.93 -13.32 7.36
CA GLY A 16 -10.72 -14.05 6.11
C GLY A 16 -11.74 -13.82 4.97
N GLY A 17 -12.80 -13.03 5.20
CA GLY A 17 -13.89 -12.77 4.25
C GLY A 17 -13.58 -11.77 3.13
N PHE A 18 -12.46 -11.92 2.42
CA PHE A 18 -11.97 -10.89 1.48
C PHE A 18 -12.87 -10.64 0.27
N ARG A 19 -13.56 -11.67 -0.24
CA ARG A 19 -14.50 -11.50 -1.36
C ARG A 19 -15.72 -10.68 -0.94
N SER A 20 -16.27 -11.00 0.24
CA SER A 20 -17.39 -10.26 0.83
C SER A 20 -17.01 -8.81 1.11
N LEU A 21 -15.78 -8.55 1.55
CA LEU A 21 -15.25 -7.20 1.73
C LEU A 21 -15.29 -6.39 0.42
N CYS A 22 -14.78 -6.95 -0.68
CA CYS A 22 -14.83 -6.28 -1.99
C CYS A 22 -16.27 -5.97 -2.41
N ASN A 23 -17.20 -6.92 -2.23
CA ASN A 23 -18.58 -6.75 -2.63
C ASN A 23 -19.34 -5.72 -1.78
N ALA A 24 -19.09 -5.69 -0.48
CA ALA A 24 -19.73 -4.78 0.48
C ALA A 24 -19.24 -3.34 0.30
N PHE A 25 -17.93 -3.14 0.17
CA PHE A 25 -17.32 -1.82 0.10
C PHE A 25 -17.02 -1.35 -1.33
N LYS A 26 -17.37 -2.14 -2.35
CA LYS A 26 -17.16 -1.84 -3.79
C LYS A 26 -15.71 -1.48 -4.13
N VAL A 27 -14.76 -2.11 -3.44
CA VAL A 27 -13.32 -1.95 -3.69
C VAL A 27 -12.76 -3.14 -4.49
N ASN A 28 -11.73 -2.87 -5.27
CA ASN A 28 -11.02 -3.87 -6.05
C ASN A 28 -9.76 -4.32 -5.31
N LYS A 29 -9.53 -5.62 -5.20
CA LYS A 29 -8.29 -6.15 -4.61
C LYS A 29 -7.13 -5.97 -5.58
N LEU A 30 -5.97 -5.53 -5.10
CA LEU A 30 -4.78 -5.32 -5.94
C LEU A 30 -4.18 -6.63 -6.46
N HIS A 31 -4.18 -7.66 -5.61
CA HIS A 31 -3.69 -9.01 -5.87
C HIS A 31 -4.21 -9.94 -4.77
N GLU A 32 -4.38 -11.23 -5.06
CA GLU A 32 -4.95 -12.22 -4.13
C GLU A 32 -4.25 -12.24 -2.75
N HIS A 33 -2.91 -12.19 -2.74
CA HIS A 33 -2.11 -12.24 -1.51
C HIS A 33 -1.70 -10.87 -0.94
N SER A 34 -1.99 -9.76 -1.62
CA SER A 34 -1.52 -8.43 -1.17
C SER A 34 -2.40 -7.84 -0.06
N HIS A 35 -3.65 -8.29 0.09
CA HIS A 35 -4.61 -7.74 1.06
C HIS A 35 -4.69 -6.20 1.06
N LEU A 36 -4.45 -5.60 -0.10
CA LEU A 36 -4.59 -4.19 -0.38
C LEU A 36 -5.69 -4.03 -1.42
N TYR A 37 -6.46 -2.96 -1.29
CA TYR A 37 -7.60 -2.70 -2.16
C TYR A 37 -7.51 -1.31 -2.76
N THR A 38 -8.28 -1.04 -3.80
CA THR A 38 -8.24 0.21 -4.54
C THR A 38 -9.59 0.53 -5.18
N SER A 39 -9.85 1.82 -5.40
CA SER A 39 -11.02 2.33 -6.12
C SER A 39 -10.69 3.67 -6.77
N GLU A 40 -11.49 4.05 -7.76
CA GLU A 40 -11.42 5.38 -8.37
C GLU A 40 -12.07 6.45 -7.46
N PRO A 41 -13.34 6.33 -7.02
CA PRO A 41 -13.89 7.23 -6.02
C PRO A 41 -13.35 6.91 -4.62
N LEU A 42 -13.36 7.88 -3.71
CA LEU A 42 -13.16 7.65 -2.29
C LEU A 42 -14.37 6.89 -1.74
N LEU A 43 -14.13 5.77 -1.05
CA LEU A 43 -15.18 4.93 -0.48
C LEU A 43 -15.01 4.78 1.04
N PRO A 44 -16.10 4.71 1.81
CA PRO A 44 -16.03 4.38 3.22
C PRO A 44 -15.45 2.97 3.37
N PHE A 45 -14.35 2.83 4.11
CA PHE A 45 -13.64 1.57 4.21
C PHE A 45 -13.17 1.29 5.65
N PRO A 46 -13.38 0.06 6.18
CA PRO A 46 -13.01 -0.32 7.53
C PRO A 46 -11.49 -0.59 7.64
N GLY A 47 -10.73 0.50 7.72
CA GLY A 47 -9.28 0.44 7.78
C GLY A 47 -8.65 1.79 7.51
N ARG A 48 -7.46 1.76 6.93
CA ARG A 48 -6.72 2.97 6.54
C ARG A 48 -6.97 3.27 5.08
N VAL A 49 -7.19 4.55 4.78
CA VAL A 49 -7.38 5.07 3.42
C VAL A 49 -6.23 6.00 3.06
N PHE A 50 -5.77 5.89 1.82
CA PHE A 50 -4.68 6.69 1.30
C PHE A 50 -4.98 7.19 -0.12
N LYS A 51 -4.58 8.42 -0.41
CA LYS A 51 -4.57 8.94 -1.78
C LYS A 51 -3.28 8.53 -2.46
N ILE A 52 -3.38 7.82 -3.59
CA ILE A 52 -2.21 7.43 -4.38
C ILE A 52 -1.67 8.66 -5.11
N ILE A 53 -0.37 8.89 -4.96
CA ILE A 53 0.38 9.94 -5.65
C ILE A 53 1.05 9.35 -6.90
N GLU A 54 1.71 8.20 -6.73
CA GLU A 54 2.51 7.60 -7.79
C GLU A 54 2.57 6.07 -7.62
N ILE A 55 2.63 5.35 -8.74
CA ILE A 55 2.85 3.91 -8.79
C ILE A 55 4.15 3.67 -9.52
N ILE A 56 5.11 3.05 -8.85
CA ILE A 56 6.48 2.90 -9.32
C ILE A 56 6.79 1.41 -9.50
N LEU A 57 7.27 1.00 -10.67
CA LEU A 57 7.80 -0.35 -10.84
C LEU A 57 9.08 -0.52 -9.99
N PHE A 58 9.12 -1.56 -9.17
CA PHE A 58 10.21 -1.74 -8.23
C PHE A 58 11.50 -2.12 -8.95
N SER A 59 12.52 -1.29 -8.75
CA SER A 59 13.91 -1.62 -9.03
C SER A 59 14.79 -0.93 -7.99
N LYS A 60 16.01 -1.44 -7.75
CA LYS A 60 16.95 -0.75 -6.85
C LYS A 60 17.21 0.70 -7.29
N LYS A 61 17.16 0.99 -8.59
CA LYS A 61 17.36 2.33 -9.15
C LYS A 61 16.16 3.25 -8.88
N SER A 62 14.93 2.78 -9.09
CA SER A 62 13.73 3.59 -8.89
C SER A 62 13.52 3.98 -7.43
N ILE A 63 13.91 3.13 -6.48
CA ILE A 63 13.73 3.41 -5.04
C ILE A 63 14.81 4.32 -4.45
N LYS A 64 15.95 4.50 -5.12
CA LYS A 64 17.01 5.42 -4.66
C LYS A 64 16.52 6.86 -4.48
N ARG A 65 15.46 7.29 -5.18
CA ARG A 65 14.86 8.63 -5.00
C ARG A 65 14.32 8.88 -3.58
N PHE A 66 14.01 7.82 -2.83
CA PHE A 66 13.54 7.91 -1.44
C PHE A 66 14.69 7.85 -0.43
N LYS A 67 15.95 7.78 -0.88
CA LYS A 67 17.09 7.66 0.03
C LYS A 67 17.20 8.87 0.95
N GLY A 68 17.26 8.63 2.26
CA GLY A 68 17.37 9.67 3.27
C GLY A 68 16.06 10.40 3.60
N THR A 69 14.96 10.10 2.89
CA THR A 69 13.66 10.72 3.14
C THR A 69 13.00 10.16 4.41
N LYS A 70 12.04 10.92 4.97
CA LYS A 70 11.11 10.42 6.01
C LYS A 70 9.86 9.87 5.34
N ALA A 71 9.61 8.58 5.49
CA ALA A 71 8.39 7.94 5.01
C ALA A 71 8.00 6.73 5.88
N ASN A 72 6.70 6.52 6.01
CA ASN A 72 6.15 5.30 6.58
C ASN A 72 6.27 4.18 5.54
N VAL A 73 6.83 3.03 5.90
CA VAL A 73 7.03 1.89 5.00
C VAL A 73 6.13 0.74 5.41
N SER A 74 5.45 0.12 4.44
CA SER A 74 4.64 -1.08 4.66
C SER A 74 4.89 -2.09 3.55
N THR A 75 4.92 -3.37 3.90
CA THR A 75 5.08 -4.46 2.92
C THR A 75 3.88 -5.40 2.95
N ARG A 76 3.44 -5.80 1.75
CA ARG A 76 2.31 -6.70 1.54
C ARG A 76 2.55 -7.54 0.29
N ASN A 77 2.66 -8.86 0.42
CA ASN A 77 3.08 -9.73 -0.68
C ASN A 77 4.36 -9.22 -1.37
N PHE A 78 5.41 -9.02 -0.56
CA PHE A 78 6.70 -8.51 -1.00
C PHE A 78 7.82 -9.23 -0.23
N PRO A 79 8.93 -9.64 -0.89
CA PRO A 79 9.93 -10.52 -0.28
C PRO A 79 10.82 -9.85 0.77
N GLU A 80 11.00 -8.52 0.69
CA GLU A 80 11.85 -7.78 1.62
C GLU A 80 11.04 -7.26 2.81
N SER A 81 11.58 -7.35 4.02
CA SER A 81 10.92 -6.82 5.22
C SER A 81 10.99 -5.29 5.28
N VAL A 82 10.08 -4.67 6.05
CA VAL A 82 10.11 -3.22 6.30
C VAL A 82 11.46 -2.77 6.84
N ALA A 83 12.04 -3.51 7.80
CA ALA A 83 13.35 -3.20 8.37
C ALA A 83 14.48 -3.28 7.33
N GLY A 84 14.45 -4.31 6.46
CA GLY A 84 15.41 -4.47 5.37
C GLY A 84 15.37 -3.30 4.40
N ILE A 85 14.17 -2.93 3.94
CA ILE A 85 13.94 -1.81 3.02
C ILE A 85 14.44 -0.50 3.64
N ARG A 86 14.05 -0.20 4.89
CA ARG A 86 14.50 1.03 5.58
C ARG A 86 16.01 1.10 5.71
N LYS A 87 16.67 0.01 6.11
CA LYS A 87 18.13 -0.06 6.24
C LYS A 87 18.81 0.16 4.89
N LYS A 88 18.36 -0.56 3.86
CA LYS A 88 18.96 -0.56 2.51
C LYS A 88 18.85 0.78 1.80
N PHE A 89 17.70 1.44 1.94
CA PHE A 89 17.45 2.73 1.31
C PHE A 89 17.56 3.91 2.27
N GLN A 90 18.00 3.71 3.51
CA GLN A 90 18.16 4.76 4.52
C GLN A 90 16.89 5.62 4.69
N ILE A 91 15.72 4.98 4.64
CA ILE A 91 14.43 5.66 4.82
C ILE A 91 14.19 5.79 6.32
N LYS A 92 14.02 7.03 6.77
CA LYS A 92 13.70 7.37 8.16
C LYS A 92 12.20 7.20 8.39
N ASP A 93 11.83 6.83 9.61
CA ASP A 93 10.42 6.65 9.94
C ASP A 93 9.64 7.97 10.03
N GLY A 94 8.33 7.89 9.81
CA GLY A 94 7.36 8.97 9.97
C GLY A 94 7.20 9.88 8.76
N GLY A 95 6.56 11.03 8.99
CA GLY A 95 6.14 11.98 7.94
C GLY A 95 4.78 11.63 7.33
N ASN A 96 4.42 12.37 6.27
CA ASN A 96 3.10 12.27 5.64
C ASN A 96 3.08 11.33 4.42
N ILE A 97 4.26 10.87 3.99
CA ILE A 97 4.40 9.93 2.88
C ILE A 97 4.32 8.50 3.40
N TYR A 98 3.60 7.67 2.65
CA TYR A 98 3.49 6.24 2.85
C TYR A 98 3.98 5.53 1.58
N LEU A 99 4.87 4.55 1.76
CA LEU A 99 5.40 3.72 0.70
C LEU A 99 4.95 2.27 0.93
N PHE A 100 4.03 1.80 0.09
CA PHE A 100 3.58 0.41 0.11
C PHE A 100 4.35 -0.39 -0.93
N PHE A 101 5.18 -1.32 -0.47
CA PHE A 101 5.87 -2.28 -1.32
C PHE A 101 4.97 -3.51 -1.45
N THR A 102 4.55 -3.80 -2.68
CA THR A 102 3.59 -4.88 -2.94
C THR A 102 3.74 -5.48 -4.33
N THR A 103 2.93 -6.49 -4.62
CA THR A 103 2.80 -7.12 -5.94
C THR A 103 1.43 -6.82 -6.52
N ASN A 104 1.37 -6.43 -7.79
CA ASN A 104 0.13 -6.13 -8.50
C ASN A 104 -0.48 -7.38 -9.16
N LYS A 105 -1.67 -7.24 -9.77
CA LYS A 105 -2.39 -8.32 -10.48
C LYS A 105 -1.63 -8.96 -11.66
N ASN A 106 -0.53 -8.37 -12.11
CA ASN A 106 0.32 -8.89 -13.19
C ASN A 106 1.62 -9.51 -12.62
N ASP A 107 1.65 -9.84 -11.32
CA ASP A 107 2.82 -10.34 -10.59
C ASP A 107 4.05 -9.41 -10.59
N GLN A 108 3.85 -8.13 -10.89
CA GLN A 108 4.92 -7.15 -10.87
C GLN A 108 5.06 -6.54 -9.49
N ARG A 109 6.30 -6.48 -9.01
CA ARG A 109 6.68 -5.77 -7.80
C ARG A 109 6.60 -4.27 -8.03
N ILE A 110 5.80 -3.59 -7.22
CA ILE A 110 5.58 -2.15 -7.30
C ILE A 110 5.74 -1.48 -5.93
N VAL A 111 5.98 -0.18 -5.96
CA VAL A 111 5.90 0.71 -4.81
C VAL A 111 4.83 1.74 -5.06
N ILE A 112 3.84 1.80 -4.17
CA ILE A 112 2.76 2.78 -4.24
C ILE A 112 3.09 3.88 -3.25
N GLN A 113 3.40 5.06 -3.77
CA GLN A 113 3.59 6.26 -2.97
C GLN A 113 2.23 6.89 -2.72
N CYS A 114 1.89 7.11 -1.45
CA CYS A 114 0.62 7.67 -1.05
C CYS A 114 0.80 8.76 0.02
N THR A 115 -0.23 9.58 0.20
CA THR A 115 -0.46 10.34 1.43
C THR A 115 -1.64 9.75 2.17
N LYS A 116 -1.60 9.81 3.50
CA LYS A 116 -2.76 9.42 4.30
C LYS A 116 -3.86 10.43 4.04
N ASP A 117 -4.98 9.96 3.53
CA ASP A 117 -6.14 10.83 3.43
C ASP A 117 -6.66 11.03 4.84
N THR A 118 -6.55 12.27 5.32
CA THR A 118 -7.17 12.69 6.58
C THR A 118 -8.50 13.32 6.17
N ALA A 119 -9.39 12.49 5.63
CA ALA A 119 -10.78 12.90 5.56
C ALA A 119 -11.24 13.08 7.01
N ASN A 120 -11.45 14.35 7.38
CA ASN A 120 -12.08 14.77 8.63
C ASN A 120 -13.44 14.11 8.82
#